data_AF-A0A259G2N0-F1
#
_entry.id   AF-A0A259G2N0-F1
#
_cell.length_a   1.000
_cell.length_b   1.000
_cell.length_c   1.000
_cell.angle_alpha   90.00
_cell.angle_beta   90.00
_cell.angle_gamma   90.00
#
_symmetry.space_group_name_H-M   'P 1'
#
loop_
_entity.id
_entity.type
_entity.pdbx_description
1 polymer ?
#
loop_
_entity_poly.entity_id
_entity_poly.type
_entity_poly.pdbx_seq_one_letter_code
_entity_poly.pdbx_strand_id
1 'polypeptide(L)'
;HAQEKIINVPGAEVSGFRGGIHNSVTRTITKPTHMIGGYAQLAYGFNYYGTVGSNRDEYVIVRKMKKVDWMEGPLVEQRNQGVTT
;
A
#
# COMPACT_ATOMS: atom_id res chain seq x y z
N HIS A 1 3.91 3.65 -11.69
CA HIS A 1 5.05 3.38 -10.79
C HIS A 1 4.51 3.35 -9.37
N ALA A 2 4.84 2.33 -8.58
CA ALA A 2 4.35 2.17 -7.22
C ALA A 2 5.31 2.86 -6.25
N GLN A 3 4.84 3.90 -5.55
CA GLN A 3 5.57 4.42 -4.40
C GLN A 3 5.32 3.50 -3.22
N GLU A 4 6.35 2.79 -2.82
CA GLU A 4 6.33 1.86 -1.69
C GLU A 4 6.44 2.60 -0.35
N LYS A 5 6.34 1.84 0.75
CA LYS A 5 6.27 2.37 2.12
C LYS A 5 7.63 2.74 2.75
N ILE A 6 8.71 2.80 1.96
CA ILE A 6 10.08 2.80 2.50
C ILE A 6 10.76 4.17 2.59
N ILE A 7 10.42 5.13 1.74
CA ILE A 7 11.14 6.42 1.64
C ILE A 7 10.16 7.57 1.87
N ASN A 8 10.51 8.49 2.78
CA ASN A 8 9.77 9.73 3.04
C ASN A 8 8.27 9.55 3.38
N VAL A 9 7.94 8.54 4.19
CA VAL A 9 6.57 8.30 4.66
C VAL A 9 6.46 8.63 6.15
N PRO A 10 5.83 9.75 6.55
CA PRO A 10 5.57 10.03 7.97
C PRO A 10 4.44 9.15 8.52
N GLY A 11 4.18 9.22 9.82
CA GLY A 11 3.04 8.57 10.48
C GLY A 11 1.70 9.11 9.99
N ALA A 12 0.71 8.23 9.84
CA ALA A 12 -0.66 8.60 9.52
C ALA A 12 -1.42 8.97 10.79
N GLU A 13 -1.96 10.20 10.81
CA GLU A 13 -2.76 10.71 11.94
C GLU A 13 -4.04 9.91 12.19
N VAL A 14 -4.62 9.28 11.15
CA VAL A 14 -5.89 8.54 11.26
C VAL A 14 -5.69 7.17 11.88
N SER A 15 -4.63 6.46 11.47
CA SER A 15 -4.39 5.08 11.93
C SER A 15 -3.42 4.99 13.10
N GLY A 16 -2.62 6.02 13.36
CA GLY A 16 -1.57 6.01 14.38
C GLY A 16 -0.34 5.16 14.01
N PHE A 17 -0.31 4.59 12.81
CA PHE A 17 0.80 3.81 12.28
C PHE A 17 1.54 4.57 11.18
N ARG A 18 2.69 4.07 10.73
CA ARG A 18 3.40 4.55 9.53
C ARG A 18 2.43 4.68 8.34
N GLY A 19 2.49 5.80 7.63
CA GLY A 19 1.62 6.11 6.49
C GLY A 19 1.46 4.96 5.50
N GLY A 20 0.26 4.83 4.95
CA GLY A 20 -0.08 3.79 3.97
C GLY A 20 0.48 4.08 2.57
N ILE A 21 0.18 3.19 1.64
CA ILE A 21 0.48 3.33 0.20
C ILE A 21 -0.82 3.50 -0.59
N HIS A 22 -0.71 3.68 -1.91
CA HIS A 22 -1.88 3.80 -2.80
C HIS A 22 -2.86 2.61 -2.69
N ASN A 23 -2.39 1.40 -2.41
CA ASN A 23 -3.26 0.23 -2.18
C ASN A 23 -3.79 0.11 -0.74
N SER A 24 -3.44 1.03 0.17
CA SER A 24 -4.04 1.10 1.51
C SER A 24 -5.44 1.70 1.50
N VAL A 25 -5.86 2.31 0.39
CA VAL A 25 -7.19 2.91 0.19
C VAL A 25 -8.02 2.19 -0.88
N THR A 26 -7.53 1.07 -1.44
CA THR A 26 -8.25 0.26 -2.42
C THR A 26 -8.78 -1.02 -1.78
N ARG A 27 -9.80 -1.63 -2.39
CA ARG A 27 -10.35 -2.92 -1.94
C ARG A 27 -10.77 -3.76 -3.14
N THR A 28 -10.46 -5.05 -3.10
CA THR A 28 -10.93 -5.97 -4.15
C THR A 28 -12.44 -6.11 -4.13
N ILE A 29 -13.07 -5.80 -5.27
CA ILE A 29 -14.50 -6.02 -5.53
C ILE A 29 -14.59 -6.86 -6.80
N THR A 30 -15.26 -8.01 -6.73
CA THR A 30 -15.33 -8.95 -7.85
C THR A 30 -16.60 -8.71 -8.67
N LYS A 31 -16.49 -8.88 -10.00
CA LYS A 31 -17.62 -8.79 -10.93
C LYS A 31 -18.10 -10.20 -11.30
N PRO A 32 -19.38 -10.56 -11.08
CA PRO A 32 -19.89 -11.91 -11.37
C PRO A 32 -19.68 -12.35 -12.82
N THR A 33 -19.69 -11.42 -13.78
CA THR A 33 -19.44 -11.73 -15.20
C THR A 33 -18.03 -12.27 -15.46
N HIS A 34 -17.07 -12.11 -14.54
CA HIS A 34 -15.72 -12.67 -14.65
C HIS A 34 -15.56 -14.00 -13.91
N MET A 35 -16.66 -14.58 -13.41
CA MET A 35 -16.69 -15.90 -12.76
C MET A 35 -17.37 -16.97 -13.61
N ILE A 36 -17.76 -16.65 -14.84
CA ILE A 36 -18.40 -17.60 -15.76
C ILE A 36 -17.42 -18.74 -16.07
N GLY A 37 -17.92 -19.97 -16.13
CA GLY A 37 -17.13 -21.15 -16.41
C GLY A 37 -17.91 -22.19 -17.20
N GLY A 38 -17.20 -23.13 -17.84
CA GLY A 38 -17.82 -24.25 -18.55
C GLY A 38 -18.56 -23.86 -19.84
N TYR A 39 -18.29 -22.67 -20.39
CA TYR A 39 -18.99 -22.18 -21.57
C TYR A 39 -18.03 -21.72 -22.68
N ALA A 40 -17.44 -22.71 -23.38
CA ALA A 40 -16.51 -22.52 -24.49
C ALA A 40 -15.39 -21.52 -24.15
N GLN A 41 -15.40 -20.32 -24.75
CA GLN A 41 -14.42 -19.26 -24.48
C GLN A 41 -14.48 -18.71 -23.05
N LEU A 42 -15.61 -18.88 -22.36
CA LEU A 42 -15.80 -18.53 -20.94
C LEU A 42 -15.54 -19.78 -20.08
N ALA A 43 -14.34 -20.33 -20.20
CA ALA A 43 -13.85 -21.43 -19.39
C ALA A 43 -12.58 -21.01 -18.65
N TYR A 44 -12.41 -21.53 -17.44
CA TYR A 44 -11.24 -21.25 -16.63
C TYR A 44 -9.97 -21.80 -17.27
N GLY A 45 -8.91 -21.01 -17.22
CA GLY A 45 -7.54 -21.41 -17.53
C GLY A 45 -6.59 -20.51 -16.75
N PHE A 46 -5.41 -21.02 -16.37
CA PHE A 46 -4.45 -20.26 -15.58
C PHE A 46 -4.06 -18.96 -16.31
N ASN A 47 -4.32 -17.82 -15.67
CA ASN A 47 -4.17 -16.47 -16.24
C ASN A 47 -4.99 -16.17 -17.52
N TYR A 48 -5.91 -17.06 -17.92
CA TYR A 48 -6.77 -16.88 -19.11
C TYR A 48 -8.12 -16.27 -18.77
N TYR A 49 -8.77 -16.71 -17.67
CA TYR A 49 -10.09 -16.26 -17.28
C TYR A 49 -10.25 -16.22 -15.76
N GLY A 50 -10.87 -15.15 -15.24
CA GLY A 50 -11.10 -14.98 -13.80
C GLY A 50 -11.35 -13.52 -13.42
N THR A 51 -11.67 -13.30 -12.14
CA THR A 51 -11.91 -11.96 -11.58
C THR A 51 -10.67 -11.06 -11.68
N VAL A 52 -10.90 -9.75 -11.79
CA VAL A 52 -9.85 -8.74 -12.01
C VAL A 52 -9.78 -7.79 -10.80
N GLY A 53 -8.58 -7.34 -10.45
CA GLY A 53 -8.36 -6.32 -9.41
C GLY A 53 -8.55 -4.88 -9.91
N SER A 54 -9.77 -4.52 -10.32
CA SER A 54 -10.12 -3.14 -10.70
C SER A 54 -9.95 -2.17 -9.53
N ASN A 55 -9.42 -0.97 -9.80
CA ASN A 55 -9.03 0.01 -8.76
C ASN A 55 -9.18 1.50 -9.16
N ARG A 56 -9.96 1.80 -10.21
CA ARG A 56 -10.08 3.17 -10.74
C ARG A 56 -11.36 3.89 -10.30
N ASP A 57 -12.29 3.17 -9.70
CA ASP A 57 -13.61 3.67 -9.31
C ASP A 57 -13.62 4.15 -7.85
N GLU A 58 -12.53 3.94 -7.10
CA GLU A 58 -12.40 4.33 -5.70
C GLU A 58 -12.41 5.84 -5.49
N TYR A 59 -13.11 6.26 -4.44
CA TYR A 59 -13.12 7.63 -3.95
C TYR A 59 -12.37 7.73 -2.64
N VAL A 60 -11.60 8.82 -2.49
CA VAL A 60 -10.79 9.09 -1.31
C VAL A 60 -11.04 10.52 -0.81
N ILE A 61 -10.90 10.71 0.51
CA ILE A 61 -10.95 12.04 1.13
C ILE A 61 -9.51 12.56 1.25
N VAL A 62 -9.26 13.76 0.72
CA VAL A 62 -7.97 14.44 0.83
C VAL A 62 -8.06 15.52 1.91
N ARG A 63 -7.09 15.52 2.84
CA ARG A 63 -6.98 16.55 3.88
C ARG A 63 -5.52 16.93 4.10
N LYS A 64 -5.27 18.18 4.51
CA LYS A 64 -3.95 18.62 4.97
C LYS A 64 -3.63 17.97 6.33
N MET A 65 -2.42 17.44 6.51
CA MET A 65 -1.96 16.94 7.81
C MET A 65 -1.77 18.10 8.80
N LYS A 66 -2.13 17.90 10.07
CA LYS A 66 -1.94 18.88 11.15
C LYS A 66 -0.58 18.73 11.81
N LYS A 67 -0.13 17.50 12.07
CA LYS A 67 1.17 17.16 12.66
C LYS A 67 1.92 16.21 11.73
N VAL A 68 3.18 16.53 11.45
CA VAL A 68 4.10 15.59 10.78
C VAL A 68 4.92 14.90 11.87
N ASP A 69 4.57 13.66 12.18
CA ASP A 69 5.27 12.82 13.14
C ASP A 69 5.98 11.70 12.39
N TRP A 70 7.31 11.62 12.53
CA TRP A 70 8.12 10.61 11.85
C TRP A 70 8.16 9.27 12.61
N MET A 71 7.57 9.20 13.81
CA MET A 71 7.54 8.01 14.67
C MET A 71 8.94 7.43 14.99
N GLU A 72 9.99 8.22 14.77
CA GLU A 72 11.38 7.88 15.00
C GLU A 72 11.91 8.70 16.17
N GLY A 73 12.73 8.07 17.02
CA GLY A 73 13.47 8.77 18.05
C GLY A 73 14.65 9.56 17.46
N PRO A 74 15.27 10.45 18.23
CA PRO A 74 16.49 11.13 17.80
C PRO A 74 17.59 10.11 17.43
N LEU A 75 18.35 10.43 16.38
CA LEU A 75 19.51 9.63 15.99
C LEU A 75 20.51 9.61 17.15
N VAL A 76 20.73 8.44 17.74
CA VAL A 76 21.80 8.24 18.73
C VAL A 76 23.07 7.92 17.96
N GLU A 77 23.92 8.92 17.74
CA GLU A 77 25.25 8.71 17.18
C GLU A 77 26.10 7.93 18.18
N GLN A 78 26.38 6.66 17.89
CA GLN A 78 27.41 5.91 18.61
C GLN A 78 28.77 6.48 18.20
N ARG A 79 29.30 7.35 19.04
CA ARG A 79 30.62 7.94 18.88
C ARG A 79 31.64 6.80 19.09
N ASN A 80 32.14 6.22 17.99
CA ASN A 80 33.26 5.28 18.01
C ASN A 80 34.46 5.98 18.65
N GLN A 81 34.66 5.78 19.96
CA GLN A 81 35.88 6.17 20.64
C GLN A 81 36.96 5.23 20.12
N GLY A 82 37.87 5.80 19.33
CA GLY A 82 38.99 5.06 18.75
C GLY A 82 39.74 4.28 19.81
N VAL A 83 39.76 2.96 19.65
CA VAL A 83 40.71 2.07 20.31
C VAL A 83 42.08 2.53 19.84
N THR A 84 42.79 3.24 20.70
CA THR A 84 44.19 3.60 20.47
C THR A 84 45.00 2.39 20.95
N THR A 85 45.52 1.63 19.99
CA THR A 85 46.53 0.58 20.23
C THR A 85 47.88 1.22 20.52
#